data_AF-A0A250B6K6-F1
#
_entry.id   AF-A0A250B6K6-F1
#
_cell.length_a   1.000
_cell.length_b   1.000
_cell.length_c   1.000
_cell.angle_alpha   90.00
_cell.angle_beta   90.00
_cell.angle_gamma   90.00
#
_symmetry.space_group_name_H-M   'P 1'
#
loop_
_entity.id
_entity.type
_entity.pdbx_description
1 polymer ?
#
loop_
_entity_poly.entity_id
_entity_poly.type
_entity_poly.pdbx_seq_one_letter_code
_entity_poly.pdbx_strand_id
1 'polypeptide(L)'
;MPDYAEYTIKWVTLPWERRQAYALRQRVFCQEQGLFEQHDLDDIDEQAHLLVALGTLAGWHEEVVGTVRIHQPQPGVWFGSRLAVDGSFRRQGQLGPMLIRLAVSSAHALGCREFYAHVQQQNEPLFRRMHWHTLETVTLRGLPHAFMQADLAYYPPCHDPLSGMVLNARLPRVPAELAPLMMRVA
;
A
#
# COMPACT_ATOMS: atom_id res chain seq x y z
N MET A 1 -15.81 -4.74 -13.26
CA MET A 1 -14.36 -4.67 -13.02
C MET A 1 -13.98 -5.92 -12.24
N PRO A 2 -12.81 -6.54 -12.49
CA PRO A 2 -12.47 -7.76 -11.79
C PRO A 2 -12.26 -7.42 -10.31
N ASP A 3 -13.19 -7.86 -9.46
CA ASP A 3 -12.89 -8.06 -8.05
C ASP A 3 -12.11 -9.36 -7.98
N TYR A 4 -10.81 -9.28 -7.69
CA TYR A 4 -10.05 -10.49 -7.38
C TYR A 4 -10.59 -11.10 -6.11
N ALA A 5 -10.63 -12.43 -6.03
CA ALA A 5 -10.99 -13.12 -4.80
C ALA A 5 -9.90 -12.95 -3.72
N GLU A 6 -8.67 -12.73 -4.15
CA GLU A 6 -7.49 -12.71 -3.30
C GLU A 6 -6.47 -11.66 -3.76
N TYR A 7 -5.79 -11.06 -2.79
CA TYR A 7 -4.68 -10.15 -3.01
C TYR A 7 -3.44 -10.62 -2.26
N THR A 8 -2.27 -10.54 -2.89
CA THR A 8 -0.98 -10.81 -2.24
C THR A 8 -0.22 -9.51 -2.02
N ILE A 9 0.18 -9.23 -0.78
CA ILE A 9 0.98 -8.05 -0.41
C ILE A 9 2.41 -8.48 -0.13
N LYS A 10 3.38 -8.01 -0.91
CA LYS A 10 4.79 -8.41 -0.79
C LYS A 10 5.76 -7.34 -1.28
N TRP A 11 7.04 -7.55 -1.01
CA TRP A 11 8.11 -6.87 -1.72
C TRP A 11 8.17 -7.34 -3.17
N VAL A 12 8.54 -6.44 -4.08
CA VAL A 12 8.72 -6.73 -5.49
C VAL A 12 9.86 -7.74 -5.67
N THR A 13 9.56 -8.86 -6.32
CA THR A 13 10.50 -9.92 -6.66
C THR A 13 10.69 -10.08 -8.17
N LEU A 14 9.73 -9.63 -8.98
CA LEU A 14 9.73 -9.85 -10.43
C LEU A 14 9.76 -8.52 -11.22
N PRO A 15 10.43 -8.49 -12.40
CA PRO A 15 10.51 -7.27 -13.22
C PRO A 15 9.15 -6.71 -13.66
N TRP A 16 8.16 -7.57 -13.90
CA TRP A 16 6.83 -7.13 -14.32
C TRP A 16 6.08 -6.39 -13.20
N GLU A 17 6.25 -6.83 -11.95
CA GLU A 17 5.67 -6.18 -10.76
C GLU A 17 6.24 -4.77 -10.63
N ARG A 18 7.56 -4.62 -10.79
CA ARG A 18 8.23 -3.32 -10.78
C ARG A 18 7.69 -2.38 -11.87
N ARG A 19 7.61 -2.86 -13.11
CA ARG A 19 7.10 -2.07 -14.24
C ARG A 19 5.67 -1.62 -14.01
N GLN A 20 4.80 -2.52 -13.56
CA GLN A 20 3.40 -2.17 -13.29
C GLN A 20 3.25 -1.25 -12.08
N ALA A 21 4.07 -1.40 -11.04
CA ALA A 21 4.08 -0.49 -9.90
C ALA A 21 4.45 0.95 -10.31
N TYR A 22 5.46 1.14 -11.17
CA TYR A 22 5.77 2.47 -11.70
C TYR A 22 4.66 3.01 -12.60
N ALA A 23 4.07 2.17 -13.46
CA ALA A 23 2.93 2.58 -14.27
C ALA A 23 1.73 3.00 -13.40
N LEU A 24 1.45 2.29 -12.31
CA LEU A 24 0.41 2.63 -11.35
C LEU A 24 0.69 3.97 -10.67
N ARG A 25 1.93 4.22 -10.23
CA ARG A 25 2.34 5.51 -9.67
C ARG A 25 2.13 6.66 -10.65
N GLN A 26 2.49 6.48 -11.92
CA GLN A 26 2.26 7.49 -12.95
C GLN A 26 0.76 7.77 -13.16
N ARG A 27 -0.09 6.73 -13.20
CA ARG A 27 -1.54 6.90 -13.29
C ARG A 27 -2.10 7.68 -12.10
N VAL A 28 -1.72 7.31 -10.88
CA VAL A 28 -2.29 7.93 -9.67
C VAL A 28 -1.72 9.34 -9.44
N PHE A 29 -0.40 9.52 -9.48
CA PHE A 29 0.22 10.78 -9.09
C PHE A 29 0.26 11.82 -10.21
N CYS A 30 0.44 11.40 -11.47
CA CYS A 30 0.45 12.33 -12.60
C CYS A 30 -0.95 12.52 -13.17
N GLN A 31 -1.61 11.42 -13.58
CA GLN A 31 -2.86 11.53 -14.36
C GLN A 31 -4.08 11.84 -13.51
N GLU A 32 -4.21 11.21 -12.33
CA GLU A 32 -5.36 11.39 -11.46
C GLU A 32 -5.21 12.61 -10.53
N GLN A 33 -4.06 12.74 -9.86
CA GLN A 33 -3.86 13.80 -8.85
C GLN A 33 -3.16 15.05 -9.38
N GLY A 34 -2.52 15.01 -10.56
CA GLY A 34 -1.82 16.16 -11.12
C GLY A 34 -0.63 16.66 -10.28
N LEU A 35 -0.02 15.81 -9.45
CA LEU A 35 1.11 16.19 -8.58
C LEU A 35 2.45 16.31 -9.32
N PHE A 36 2.52 15.68 -10.49
CA PHE A 36 3.69 15.60 -11.35
C PHE A 36 3.25 15.75 -12.79
N GLU A 37 4.02 16.49 -13.59
CA GLU A 37 3.66 16.75 -14.99
C GLU A 37 3.92 15.54 -15.90
N GLN A 38 5.08 14.88 -15.76
CA GLN A 38 5.50 13.79 -16.66
C GLN A 38 5.68 12.46 -15.94
N HIS A 39 6.52 12.43 -14.89
CA HIS A 39 6.76 11.26 -14.05
C HIS A 39 6.96 11.64 -12.59
N ASP A 40 6.75 10.67 -11.70
CA ASP A 40 7.00 10.82 -10.25
C ASP A 40 8.31 10.17 -9.78
N LEU A 41 9.10 9.63 -10.71
CA LEU A 41 10.42 9.04 -10.42
C LEU A 41 11.42 10.07 -9.90
N ASP A 42 12.29 9.64 -8.98
CA ASP A 42 13.40 10.42 -8.41
C ASP A 42 14.59 9.51 -8.03
N ASP A 43 15.72 10.08 -7.62
CA ASP A 43 16.97 9.36 -7.30
C ASP A 43 16.82 8.30 -6.20
N ILE A 44 15.77 8.40 -5.37
CA ILE A 44 15.49 7.41 -4.32
C ILE A 44 15.01 6.09 -4.93
N ASP A 45 14.38 6.12 -6.11
CA ASP A 45 13.86 4.92 -6.77
C ASP A 45 14.92 3.87 -7.09
N GLU A 46 16.18 4.27 -7.24
CA GLU A 46 17.30 3.38 -7.55
C GLU A 46 17.66 2.46 -6.36
N GLN A 47 17.46 2.94 -5.14
CA GLN A 47 17.85 2.26 -3.90
C GLN A 47 16.68 1.88 -2.99
N ALA A 48 15.47 2.33 -3.30
CA ALA A 48 14.28 2.02 -2.51
C ALA A 48 13.82 0.57 -2.69
N HIS A 49 13.29 0.00 -1.60
CA HIS A 49 12.53 -1.24 -1.68
C HIS A 49 11.10 -0.92 -2.11
N LEU A 50 10.65 -1.56 -3.18
CA LEU A 50 9.31 -1.41 -3.71
C LEU A 50 8.43 -2.56 -3.24
N LEU A 51 7.22 -2.24 -2.80
CA LEU A 51 6.21 -3.17 -2.32
C LEU A 51 4.98 -3.08 -3.23
N VAL A 52 4.29 -4.19 -3.39
CA VAL A 52 3.13 -4.31 -4.27
C VAL A 52 1.99 -5.07 -3.61
N ALA A 53 0.78 -4.69 -3.99
CA ALA A 53 -0.44 -5.45 -3.82
C ALA A 53 -0.81 -6.05 -5.17
N LEU A 54 -0.87 -7.37 -5.25
CA LEU A 54 -1.11 -8.13 -6.47
C LEU A 54 -2.51 -8.71 -6.45
N GLY A 55 -3.30 -8.46 -7.51
CA GLY A 55 -4.55 -9.16 -7.76
C GLY A 55 -4.29 -10.60 -8.21
N THR A 56 -5.01 -11.55 -7.64
CA THR A 56 -4.82 -12.98 -7.90
C THR A 56 -6.05 -13.59 -8.59
N LEU A 57 -5.85 -14.19 -9.75
CA LEU A 57 -6.87 -14.89 -10.52
C LEU A 57 -6.43 -16.33 -10.76
N ALA A 58 -7.28 -17.29 -10.37
CA ALA A 58 -7.03 -18.72 -10.53
C ALA A 58 -5.65 -19.18 -9.99
N GLY A 59 -5.20 -18.58 -8.87
CA GLY A 59 -3.92 -18.89 -8.23
C GLY A 59 -2.69 -18.18 -8.84
N TRP A 60 -2.88 -17.31 -9.84
CA TRP A 60 -1.81 -16.57 -10.49
C TRP A 60 -1.93 -15.06 -10.22
N HIS A 61 -0.80 -14.41 -9.97
CA HIS A 61 -0.73 -12.95 -9.90
C HIS A 61 -0.89 -12.36 -11.30
N GLU A 62 -1.89 -11.50 -11.49
CA GLU A 62 -2.22 -10.94 -12.80
C GLU A 62 -1.78 -9.47 -12.91
N GLU A 63 -2.10 -8.66 -11.89
CA GLU A 63 -1.84 -7.22 -11.94
C GLU A 63 -1.44 -6.62 -10.58
N VAL A 64 -0.69 -5.52 -10.64
CA VAL A 64 -0.40 -4.67 -9.49
C VAL A 64 -1.55 -3.68 -9.31
N VAL A 65 -2.28 -3.83 -8.21
CA VAL A 65 -3.41 -2.96 -7.83
C VAL A 65 -3.05 -1.91 -6.78
N GLY A 66 -1.87 -2.03 -6.18
CA GLY A 66 -1.37 -1.08 -5.18
C GLY A 66 0.15 -1.16 -5.04
N THR A 67 0.77 -0.07 -4.62
CA THR A 67 2.22 -0.03 -4.39
C THR A 67 2.60 1.00 -3.33
N VAL A 68 3.75 0.80 -2.69
CA VAL A 68 4.44 1.75 -1.83
C VAL A 68 5.94 1.48 -1.92
N ARG A 69 6.78 2.49 -1.72
CA ARG A 69 8.23 2.30 -1.57
C ARG A 69 8.71 2.71 -0.19
N ILE A 70 9.73 2.03 0.29
CA ILE A 70 10.45 2.39 1.52
C ILE A 70 11.94 2.58 1.22
N HIS A 71 12.58 3.49 1.94
CA HIS A 71 14.02 3.70 1.84
C HIS A 71 14.60 4.11 3.19
N GLN A 72 15.91 3.95 3.33
CA GLN A 72 16.66 4.25 4.54
C GLN A 72 17.67 5.36 4.25
N PRO A 73 17.32 6.65 4.44
CA PRO A 73 18.27 7.74 4.20
C PRO A 73 19.49 7.71 5.16
N GLN A 74 19.31 7.17 6.36
CA GLN A 74 20.37 7.04 7.38
C GLN A 74 20.15 5.76 8.20
N PRO A 75 21.21 5.16 8.79
CA PRO A 75 21.07 3.94 9.58
C PRO A 75 20.00 4.03 10.69
N GLY A 76 19.01 3.14 10.59
CA GLY A 76 17.86 3.05 11.50
C GLY A 76 16.73 4.06 11.26
N VAL A 77 16.87 5.00 10.33
CA VAL A 77 15.82 5.97 9.96
C VAL A 77 15.24 5.59 8.62
N TRP A 78 13.92 5.36 8.57
CA TRP A 78 13.22 4.87 7.39
C TRP A 78 12.09 5.78 6.98
N PHE A 79 11.79 5.79 5.69
CA PHE A 79 10.71 6.58 5.12
C PHE A 79 9.84 5.76 4.18
N GLY A 80 8.53 5.81 4.39
CA GLY A 80 7.51 5.34 3.44
C GLY A 80 7.08 6.48 2.51
N SER A 81 7.00 6.19 1.21
CA SER A 81 6.57 7.18 0.21
C SER A 81 5.91 6.52 -1.00
N ARG A 82 5.29 7.33 -1.87
CA ARG A 82 4.65 6.88 -3.13
C ARG A 82 3.58 5.80 -2.93
N LEU A 83 2.84 5.85 -1.82
CA LEU A 83 1.69 4.96 -1.60
C LEU A 83 0.58 5.27 -2.61
N ALA A 84 0.28 4.31 -3.47
CA ALA A 84 -0.76 4.41 -4.49
C ALA A 84 -1.61 3.14 -4.51
N VAL A 85 -2.93 3.30 -4.62
CA VAL A 85 -3.89 2.20 -4.86
C VAL A 85 -4.76 2.61 -6.03
N ASP A 86 -4.88 1.72 -7.00
CA ASP A 86 -5.68 1.93 -8.20
C ASP A 86 -7.15 2.24 -7.83
N GLY A 87 -7.73 3.25 -8.47
CA GLY A 87 -9.08 3.75 -8.17
C GLY A 87 -10.14 2.64 -8.19
N SER A 88 -9.97 1.66 -9.08
CA SER A 88 -10.87 0.51 -9.25
C SER A 88 -10.93 -0.38 -8.01
N PHE A 89 -9.86 -0.38 -7.20
CA PHE A 89 -9.68 -1.27 -6.05
C PHE A 89 -9.79 -0.56 -4.71
N ARG A 90 -10.04 0.75 -4.66
CA ARG A 90 -10.17 1.51 -3.39
C ARG A 90 -11.33 1.05 -2.51
N ARG A 91 -12.35 0.39 -3.10
CA ARG A 91 -13.42 -0.27 -2.33
C ARG A 91 -12.89 -1.41 -1.46
N GLN A 92 -11.79 -2.03 -1.86
CA GLN A 92 -11.00 -2.97 -1.05
C GLN A 92 -10.13 -2.19 -0.07
N GLY A 93 -10.76 -1.51 0.88
CA GLY A 93 -10.12 -0.56 1.80
C GLY A 93 -9.00 -1.10 2.69
N GLN A 94 -8.67 -2.40 2.59
CA GLN A 94 -7.56 -3.04 3.28
C GLN A 94 -6.23 -2.98 2.53
N LEU A 95 -6.22 -2.72 1.21
CA LEU A 95 -4.99 -2.74 0.41
C LEU A 95 -3.95 -1.71 0.87
N GLY A 96 -4.36 -0.44 1.01
CA GLY A 96 -3.50 0.63 1.52
C GLY A 96 -2.98 0.34 2.93
N PRO A 97 -3.85 0.04 3.92
CA PRO A 97 -3.42 -0.34 5.26
C PRO A 97 -2.44 -1.51 5.30
N MET A 98 -2.63 -2.54 4.47
CA MET A 98 -1.74 -3.69 4.47
C MET A 98 -0.39 -3.40 3.81
N LEU A 99 -0.34 -2.54 2.80
CA LEU A 99 0.91 -2.00 2.26
C LEU A 99 1.68 -1.21 3.32
N ILE A 100 1.00 -0.33 4.06
CA ILE A 100 1.60 0.44 5.16
C ILE A 100 2.12 -0.52 6.24
N ARG A 101 1.33 -1.53 6.63
CA ARG A 101 1.73 -2.51 7.64
C ARG A 101 2.97 -3.30 7.20
N LEU A 102 3.02 -3.80 5.97
CA LEU A 102 4.20 -4.50 5.47
C LEU A 102 5.42 -3.57 5.39
N ALA A 103 5.23 -2.32 4.94
CA ALA A 103 6.29 -1.31 4.85
C ALA A 103 6.97 -1.08 6.21
N VAL A 104 6.19 -0.79 7.26
CA VAL A 104 6.75 -0.54 8.60
C VAL A 104 7.33 -1.83 9.20
N SER A 105 6.62 -2.95 9.11
CA SER A 105 7.04 -4.23 9.70
C SER A 105 8.33 -4.78 9.09
N SER A 106 8.49 -4.63 7.77
CA SER A 106 9.72 -5.06 7.07
C SER A 106 10.90 -4.15 7.37
N ALA A 107 10.70 -2.83 7.44
CA ALA A 107 11.74 -1.92 7.92
C ALA A 107 12.13 -2.21 9.38
N HIS A 108 11.16 -2.53 10.24
CA HIS A 108 11.41 -2.91 11.64
C HIS A 108 12.31 -4.15 11.74
N ALA A 109 12.06 -5.17 10.91
CA ALA A 109 12.94 -6.34 10.81
C ALA A 109 14.37 -6.01 10.33
N LEU A 110 14.54 -4.90 9.61
CA LEU A 110 15.84 -4.38 9.13
C LEU A 110 16.49 -3.37 10.09
N GLY A 111 16.07 -3.34 11.36
CA GLY A 111 16.66 -2.48 12.37
C GLY A 111 16.19 -1.03 12.32
N CYS A 112 14.99 -0.78 11.79
CA CYS A 112 14.35 0.53 11.90
C CYS A 112 14.14 0.91 13.37
N ARG A 113 14.53 2.14 13.70
CA ARG A 113 14.30 2.82 14.99
C ARG A 113 13.27 3.92 14.87
N GLU A 114 13.19 4.55 13.70
CA GLU A 114 12.26 5.62 13.39
C GLU A 114 11.74 5.47 11.96
N PHE A 115 10.42 5.43 11.80
CA PHE A 115 9.78 5.31 10.48
C PHE A 115 8.85 6.49 10.24
N TYR A 116 9.09 7.21 9.15
CA TYR A 116 8.39 8.45 8.82
C TYR A 116 7.66 8.39 7.49
N ALA A 117 6.70 9.31 7.30
CA ALA A 117 6.06 9.55 6.02
C ALA A 117 5.53 10.98 5.94
N HIS A 118 5.50 11.52 4.72
CA HIS A 118 4.68 12.69 4.38
C HIS A 118 3.36 12.19 3.83
N VAL A 119 2.28 12.43 4.58
CA VAL A 119 0.95 11.93 4.29
C VAL A 119 0.08 13.09 3.84
N GLN A 120 -0.58 13.00 2.69
CA GLN A 120 -1.56 14.02 2.30
C GLN A 120 -2.60 14.20 3.41
N GLN A 121 -2.95 15.44 3.75
CA GLN A 121 -3.77 15.74 4.92
C GLN A 121 -5.10 14.96 4.95
N GLN A 122 -5.71 14.70 3.80
CA GLN A 122 -6.92 13.89 3.66
C GLN A 122 -6.78 12.44 4.17
N ASN A 123 -5.57 11.88 4.16
CA ASN A 123 -5.28 10.51 4.59
C ASN A 123 -4.79 10.43 6.04
N GLU A 124 -4.54 11.56 6.71
CA GLU A 124 -4.10 11.61 8.11
C GLU A 124 -5.00 10.80 9.07
N PRO A 125 -6.35 10.84 8.97
CA PRO A 125 -7.21 10.04 9.85
C PRO A 125 -7.02 8.52 9.71
N LEU A 126 -6.65 8.04 8.52
CA LEU A 126 -6.30 6.64 8.32
C LEU A 126 -5.01 6.30 9.07
N PHE A 127 -3.97 7.11 8.89
CA PHE A 127 -2.66 6.89 9.52
C PHE A 127 -2.76 6.95 11.04
N ARG A 128 -3.52 7.90 11.61
CA ARG A 128 -3.77 7.96 13.05
C ARG A 128 -4.42 6.68 13.60
N ARG A 129 -5.42 6.11 12.89
CA ARG A 129 -6.02 4.81 13.26
C ARG A 129 -5.04 3.64 13.18
N MET A 130 -3.97 3.80 12.41
CA MET A 130 -2.90 2.83 12.26
C MET A 130 -1.75 3.09 13.24
N HIS A 131 -1.95 3.85 14.32
CA HIS A 131 -0.92 4.16 15.32
C HIS A 131 0.24 5.00 14.77
N TRP A 132 -0.07 5.95 13.89
CA TRP A 132 0.87 7.01 13.51
C TRP A 132 0.57 8.30 14.25
N HIS A 133 1.59 9.10 14.49
CA HIS A 133 1.51 10.35 15.23
C HIS A 133 1.95 11.49 14.32
N THR A 134 1.17 12.56 14.28
CA THR A 134 1.49 13.75 13.50
C THR A 134 2.52 14.58 14.27
N LEU A 135 3.62 14.90 13.62
CA LEU A 135 4.70 15.73 14.16
C LEU A 135 4.51 17.20 13.77
N GLU A 136 4.20 17.43 12.50
CA GLU A 136 3.96 18.77 11.95
C GLU A 136 3.06 18.72 10.70
N THR A 137 2.55 19.89 10.31
CA THR A 137 1.90 20.08 9.01
C THR A 137 2.81 20.87 8.10
N VAL A 138 3.02 20.36 6.89
CA VAL A 138 3.91 20.93 5.88
C VAL A 138 3.18 21.05 4.54
N THR A 139 3.58 22.01 3.72
CA THR A 139 3.03 22.15 2.35
C THR A 139 4.02 21.57 1.36
N LEU A 140 3.62 20.52 0.64
CA LEU A 140 4.42 19.90 -0.41
C LEU A 140 3.67 20.02 -1.74
N ARG A 141 4.35 20.54 -2.76
CA ARG A 141 3.77 20.71 -4.11
C ARG A 141 2.42 21.45 -4.11
N GLY A 142 2.31 22.46 -3.25
CA GLY A 142 1.09 23.27 -3.09
C GLY A 142 -0.03 22.60 -2.31
N LEU A 143 0.16 21.37 -1.80
CA LEU A 143 -0.85 20.65 -1.03
C LEU A 143 -0.43 20.43 0.42
N PRO A 144 -1.37 20.50 1.37
CA PRO A 144 -1.08 20.24 2.77
C PRO A 144 -0.83 18.75 3.01
N HIS A 145 0.23 18.48 3.75
CA HIS A 145 0.66 17.16 4.19
C HIS A 145 0.92 17.17 5.69
N ALA A 146 0.65 16.06 6.36
CA ALA A 146 1.11 15.79 7.70
C ALA A 146 2.45 15.05 7.62
N PHE A 147 3.48 15.55 8.29
CA PHE A 147 4.68 14.77 8.57
C PHE A 147 4.38 13.89 9.79
N MET A 148 4.47 12.58 9.60
CA MET A 148 4.02 11.60 10.59
C MET A 148 5.09 10.55 10.88
N GLN A 149 5.08 10.04 12.11
CA GLN A 149 5.92 8.93 12.56
C GLN A 149 5.05 7.73 12.96
N ALA A 150 5.49 6.52 12.61
CA ALA A 150 4.83 5.29 13.02
C ALA A 150 5.28 4.87 14.43
N ASP A 151 4.34 4.38 15.24
CA ASP A 151 4.67 3.68 16.48
C ASP A 151 5.14 2.24 16.17
N LEU A 152 6.45 2.01 16.23
CA LEU A 152 7.04 0.70 15.90
C LEU A 152 6.56 -0.43 16.83
N ALA A 153 6.11 -0.14 18.06
CA ALA A 153 5.59 -1.17 18.96
C ALA A 153 4.29 -1.80 18.44
N TYR A 154 3.52 -1.06 17.64
CA TYR A 154 2.30 -1.56 16.99
C TYR A 154 2.58 -2.47 15.78
N TYR A 155 3.79 -2.39 15.21
CA TYR A 155 4.18 -3.08 13.99
C TYR A 155 5.24 -4.15 14.28
N PRO A 156 4.86 -5.41 14.58
CA PRO A 156 5.84 -6.45 14.83
C PRO A 156 6.74 -6.69 13.61
N PRO A 157 8.04 -6.99 13.79
CA PRO A 157 8.96 -7.25 12.68
C PRO A 157 8.46 -8.35 11.72
N CYS A 158 8.58 -8.09 10.42
CA CYS A 158 8.31 -9.07 9.36
C CYS A 158 9.63 -9.43 8.66
N HIS A 159 10.14 -10.63 8.93
CA HIS A 159 11.42 -11.11 8.40
C HIS A 159 11.34 -11.77 7.02
N ASP A 160 10.13 -12.08 6.54
CA ASP A 160 9.91 -12.64 5.21
C ASP A 160 8.91 -11.80 4.40
N PRO A 161 9.34 -10.61 3.94
CA PRO A 161 8.47 -9.73 3.17
C PRO A 161 8.35 -10.15 1.69
N LEU A 162 9.15 -11.12 1.22
CA LEU A 162 9.21 -11.55 -0.18
C LEU A 162 8.17 -12.63 -0.50
N SER A 163 7.88 -13.54 0.44
CA SER A 163 6.84 -14.57 0.25
C SER A 163 5.44 -13.97 0.16
N GLY A 164 5.20 -12.86 0.86
CA GLY A 164 3.95 -12.12 0.82
C GLY A 164 2.89 -12.60 1.80
N MET A 165 1.96 -11.70 2.10
CA MET A 165 0.78 -11.97 2.92
C MET A 165 -0.45 -11.97 2.03
N VAL A 166 -1.27 -13.00 2.19
CA VAL A 166 -2.49 -13.19 1.41
C VAL A 166 -3.69 -12.54 2.12
N LEU A 167 -4.51 -11.82 1.37
CA LEU A 167 -5.73 -11.16 1.80
C LEU A 167 -6.89 -11.68 0.95
N ASN A 168 -7.91 -12.22 1.61
CA ASN A 168 -9.18 -12.46 0.93
C ASN A 168 -9.89 -11.13 0.67
N ALA A 169 -10.41 -10.96 -0.54
CA ALA A 169 -11.24 -9.82 -0.85
C ALA A 169 -12.49 -9.81 0.03
N ARG A 170 -13.00 -8.60 0.33
CA ARG A 170 -14.32 -8.52 0.95
C ARG A 170 -15.35 -8.95 -0.06
N LEU A 171 -15.91 -10.15 0.12
CA LEU A 171 -17.06 -10.58 -0.66
C LEU A 171 -18.19 -9.55 -0.49
N PRO A 172 -18.88 -9.15 -1.58
CA PRO A 172 -20.09 -8.36 -1.43
C PRO A 172 -21.06 -9.13 -0.54
N ARG A 173 -21.66 -8.44 0.44
CA ARG A 173 -22.76 -9.02 1.22
C ARG A 173 -23.80 -9.52 0.24
N VAL A 174 -24.05 -10.83 0.21
CA VAL A 174 -25.18 -11.39 -0.53
C VAL A 174 -26.43 -10.71 0.02
N PRO A 175 -27.26 -10.06 -0.81
CA PRO A 175 -28.53 -9.51 -0.36
C PRO A 175 -29.34 -10.62 0.31
N ALA A 176 -29.93 -10.34 1.47
CA ALA A 176 -30.66 -11.33 2.28
C ALA A 176 -31.77 -12.06 1.50
N GLU A 177 -32.21 -11.48 0.37
CA GLU A 177 -33.23 -12.01 -0.53
C GLU A 177 -32.79 -13.25 -1.33
N LEU A 178 -31.48 -13.55 -1.47
CA LEU A 178 -30.98 -14.72 -2.20
C LEU A 178 -30.68 -15.94 -1.32
N ALA A 179 -30.82 -15.82 0.01
CA ALA A 179 -30.57 -16.90 0.96
C ALA A 179 -31.48 -18.15 0.83
N PRO A 180 -32.77 -18.09 0.38
CA PRO A 180 -33.63 -19.27 0.43
C PRO A 180 -33.39 -20.31 -0.68
N LEU A 181 -32.64 -20.00 -1.73
CA LEU A 181 -32.50 -20.88 -2.91
C LEU A 181 -31.48 -22.02 -2.74
N MET A 182 -30.71 -22.06 -1.65
CA MET A 182 -29.70 -23.10 -1.39
C MET A 182 -30.13 -24.17 -0.38
N MET A 183 -31.40 -24.21 0.05
CA MET A 183 -31.93 -25.28 0.92
C MET A 183 -33.20 -25.93 0.34
N ARG A 184 -33.13 -26.47 -0.87
CA ARG A 184 -34.07 -27.52 -1.34
C ARG A 184 -33.37 -28.53 -2.23
N VAL A 185 -32.61 -29.43 -1.60
CA VAL A 185 -32.48 -30.81 -2.09
C VAL A 185 -32.83 -31.67 -0.89
N ALA A 186 -34.06 -32.20 -0.89
CA ALA A 186 -34.48 -33.31 -0.07
C ALA A 186 -34.59 -34.53 -0.99
#